data_AF-A0A420XQF4-F1
#
_entry.id   AF-A0A420XQF4-F1
#
_cell.length_a   1.000
_cell.length_b   1.000
_cell.length_c   1.000
_cell.angle_alpha   90.00
_cell.angle_beta   90.00
_cell.angle_gamma   90.00
#
_symmetry.space_group_name_H-M   'P 1'
#
loop_
_entity.id
_entity.type
_entity.pdbx_description
1 polymer ?
#
loop_
_entity_poly.entity_id
_entity_poly.type
_entity_poly.pdbx_seq_one_letter_code
_entity_poly.pdbx_strand_id
1 'polypeptide(L)'
;MNLHELHHKALAEKEAYAGDEERPLGAFVGLLGLYGTAVGISTLGVMRSDRRLPDRFAFADIALISVATHRLSRLITKDPVTSPLRAPFTRFKGTSAEAELEEEVRGTGARKALGELLTCPFCVGQWVATGFTFSMVVAPKQTRLAATIFTAVSAADVLQYAYAKVQQA
;
A
#
# COMPACT_ATOMS: atom_id res chain seq x y z
N MET A 1 17.78 27.47 20.91
CA MET A 1 17.55 26.01 21.00
C MET A 1 18.62 25.33 20.19
N ASN A 2 19.52 24.58 20.84
CA ASN A 2 20.69 23.98 20.18
C ASN A 2 20.37 22.59 19.62
N LEU A 3 21.10 22.18 18.57
CA LEU A 3 20.91 20.90 17.89
C LEU A 3 21.02 19.69 18.85
N HIS A 4 21.91 19.77 19.84
CA HIS A 4 22.09 18.74 20.85
C HIS A 4 20.85 18.58 21.75
N GLU A 5 20.23 19.69 22.14
CA GLU A 5 19.04 19.69 22.98
C GLU A 5 17.82 19.13 22.23
N LEU A 6 17.72 19.45 20.94
CA LEU A 6 16.70 18.87 20.05
C LEU A 6 16.86 17.36 19.90
N HIS A 7 18.09 16.88 19.73
CA HIS A 7 18.36 15.46 19.59
C HIS A 7 17.97 14.68 20.85
N HIS A 8 18.31 15.19 22.04
CA HIS A 8 17.93 14.55 23.30
C HIS A 8 16.41 14.52 23.51
N LYS A 9 15.71 15.62 23.22
CA LYS A 9 14.24 15.66 23.30
C LYS A 9 13.60 14.68 22.32
N ALA A 10 14.11 14.58 21.09
CA ALA A 10 13.60 13.66 20.07
C ALA A 10 13.82 12.18 20.45
N LEU A 11 14.94 11.85 21.09
CA LEU A 11 15.21 10.49 21.59
C LEU A 11 14.29 10.14 22.76
N ALA A 12 14.15 11.03 23.74
CA ALA A 12 13.26 10.82 24.88
C ALA A 12 11.81 10.63 24.44
N GLU A 13 11.33 11.43 23.49
CA GLU A 13 9.98 11.29 22.92
C GLU A 13 9.81 9.97 22.17
N LYS A 14 10.82 9.57 21.37
CA LYS A 14 10.81 8.29 20.66
C LYS A 14 10.72 7.12 21.62
N GLU A 15 11.51 7.13 22.70
CA GLU A 15 11.51 6.06 23.71
C GLU A 15 10.17 6.01 24.46
N ALA A 16 9.63 7.17 24.86
CA ALA A 16 8.33 7.26 25.51
C ALA A 16 7.18 6.74 24.62
N TYR A 17 7.21 7.03 23.31
CA TYR A 17 6.21 6.56 22.36
C TYR A 17 6.34 5.05 22.06
N ALA A 18 7.56 4.55 21.92
CA ALA A 18 7.82 3.18 21.50
C ALA A 18 7.53 2.16 22.61
N GLY A 19 7.68 2.55 23.88
CA GLY A 19 7.56 1.62 25.01
C GLY A 19 8.55 0.46 24.85
N ASP A 20 8.07 -0.77 25.08
CA ASP A 20 8.87 -1.99 24.90
C ASP A 20 8.91 -2.48 23.44
N GLU A 21 8.15 -1.86 22.54
CA GLU A 21 8.11 -2.23 21.12
C GLU A 21 9.09 -1.44 20.28
N GLU A 22 9.75 -2.10 19.33
CA GLU A 22 10.60 -1.37 18.39
C GLU A 22 9.76 -0.60 17.34
N ARG A 23 9.61 0.72 17.48
CA ARG A 23 8.93 1.57 16.48
C ARG A 23 9.93 2.40 15.66
N PRO A 24 10.08 2.17 14.34
CA PRO A 24 11.09 2.84 13.52
C PRO A 24 10.65 4.25 13.06
N LEU A 25 10.36 5.14 14.01
CA LEU A 25 9.78 6.47 13.76
C LEU A 25 10.54 7.29 12.72
N GLY A 26 11.88 7.31 12.78
CA GLY A 26 12.70 8.03 11.80
C GLY A 26 12.53 7.50 10.37
N ALA A 27 12.37 6.18 10.21
CA ALA A 27 12.12 5.59 8.91
C ALA A 27 10.68 5.85 8.43
N PHE A 28 9.69 5.92 9.33
CA PHE A 28 8.33 6.35 8.96
C PHE A 28 8.28 7.80 8.51
N VAL A 29 9.02 8.70 9.16
CA VAL A 29 9.19 10.08 8.68
C VAL A 29 9.79 10.08 7.27
N GLY A 30 10.76 9.22 7.00
CA GLY A 30 11.30 9.01 5.65
C GLY A 30 10.24 8.56 4.64
N LEU A 31 9.42 7.56 4.98
CA LEU A 31 8.34 7.07 4.12
C LEU A 31 7.26 8.14 3.87
N LEU A 32 6.90 8.92 4.89
CA LEU A 32 5.99 10.06 4.75
C LEU A 32 6.57 11.13 3.83
N GLY A 33 7.86 11.45 3.99
CA GLY A 33 8.57 12.38 3.12
C GLY A 33 8.62 11.89 1.67
N LEU A 34 8.87 10.59 1.46
CA LEU A 34 8.84 9.98 0.13
C LEU A 34 7.46 10.06 -0.50
N TYR A 35 6.41 9.71 0.25
CA TYR A 35 5.02 9.78 -0.22
C TYR A 35 4.64 11.22 -0.58
N GLY A 36 4.88 12.18 0.31
CA GLY A 36 4.58 13.59 0.08
C GLY A 36 5.34 14.16 -1.12
N THR A 37 6.61 13.79 -1.28
CA THR A 37 7.42 14.20 -2.44
C THR A 37 6.87 13.60 -3.74
N ALA A 38 6.52 12.32 -3.74
CA ALA A 38 5.93 11.67 -4.92
C ALA A 38 4.60 12.33 -5.31
N VAL A 39 3.69 12.54 -4.36
CA VAL A 39 2.41 13.22 -4.59
C VAL A 39 2.64 14.66 -5.06
N GLY A 40 3.58 15.39 -4.45
CA GLY A 40 3.92 16.75 -4.84
C GLY A 40 4.44 16.84 -6.28
N ILE A 41 5.37 15.96 -6.66
CA ILE A 41 5.90 15.88 -8.03
C ILE A 41 4.77 15.52 -9.02
N SER A 42 3.96 14.51 -8.72
CA SER A 42 2.83 14.11 -9.58
C SER A 42 1.83 15.25 -9.76
N THR A 43 1.48 15.95 -8.67
CA THR A 43 0.58 17.10 -8.70
C THR A 43 1.15 18.22 -9.54
N LEU A 44 2.41 18.61 -9.31
CA LEU A 44 3.08 19.64 -10.10
C LEU A 44 3.20 19.27 -11.58
N GLY A 45 3.45 18.00 -11.89
CA GLY A 45 3.49 17.49 -13.25
C GLY A 45 2.14 17.56 -13.96
N VAL A 46 1.05 17.23 -13.24
CA VAL A 46 -0.31 17.38 -13.76
C VAL A 46 -0.66 18.85 -13.95
N MET A 47 -0.38 19.71 -12.98
CA MET A 47 -0.63 21.16 -13.05
C MET A 47 0.12 21.85 -14.20
N ARG A 48 1.31 21.36 -14.55
CA ARG A 48 2.10 21.88 -15.67
C ARG A 48 1.72 21.29 -17.02
N SER A 49 0.85 20.29 -17.05
CA SER A 49 0.40 19.68 -18.29
C SER A 49 -0.89 20.35 -18.79
N ASP A 50 -1.08 20.43 -20.11
CA ASP A 50 -2.34 20.92 -20.72
C ASP A 50 -3.52 19.94 -20.54
N ARG A 51 -3.42 19.00 -19.59
CA ARG A 51 -4.46 18.01 -19.33
C ARG A 51 -5.59 18.66 -18.54
N ARG A 52 -6.81 18.51 -19.05
CA ARG A 52 -8.02 18.93 -18.34
C ARG A 52 -8.31 17.93 -17.23
N LEU A 53 -8.31 18.41 -15.98
CA LEU A 53 -8.79 17.64 -14.85
C LEU A 53 -10.29 17.40 -14.99
N PRO A 54 -10.79 16.19 -14.69
CA PRO A 54 -12.21 15.96 -14.67
C PRO A 54 -12.86 16.75 -13.52
N ASP A 55 -13.96 17.45 -13.81
CA ASP A 55 -14.74 18.16 -12.77
C ASP A 55 -15.36 17.17 -11.75
N ARG A 56 -15.59 15.93 -12.18
CA ARG A 56 -16.11 14.83 -11.36
C ARG A 56 -15.60 13.49 -11.86
N PHE A 57 -15.29 12.60 -10.93
CA PHE A 57 -15.06 11.19 -11.25
C PHE A 57 -16.41 10.47 -11.38
N ALA A 58 -16.57 9.68 -12.45
CA ALA A 58 -17.75 8.85 -12.59
C ALA A 58 -17.77 7.79 -11.47
N PHE A 59 -18.94 7.49 -10.92
CA PHE A 59 -19.10 6.48 -9.87
C PHE A 59 -18.52 5.12 -10.28
N ALA A 60 -18.66 4.75 -11.56
CA ALA A 60 -18.08 3.53 -12.11
C ALA A 60 -16.54 3.53 -12.04
N ASP A 61 -15.88 4.66 -12.31
CA ASP A 61 -14.43 4.76 -12.19
C ASP A 61 -14.00 4.63 -10.73
N ILE A 62 -14.74 5.25 -9.80
CA ILE A 62 -14.48 5.13 -8.35
C ILE A 62 -14.61 3.67 -7.91
N ALA A 63 -15.72 3.00 -8.24
CA ALA A 63 -15.93 1.59 -7.91
C ALA A 63 -14.83 0.69 -8.50
N LEU A 64 -14.47 0.93 -9.77
CA LEU A 64 -13.42 0.18 -10.47
C LEU A 64 -12.07 0.32 -9.76
N ILE A 65 -11.63 1.54 -9.47
CA ILE A 65 -10.34 1.75 -8.79
C ILE A 65 -10.40 1.31 -7.32
N SER A 66 -11.55 1.36 -6.65
CA SER A 66 -11.68 0.87 -5.27
C SER A 66 -11.47 -0.64 -5.20
N VAL A 67 -12.15 -1.41 -6.06
CA VAL A 67 -11.97 -2.88 -6.11
C VAL A 67 -10.57 -3.24 -6.58
N ALA A 68 -10.07 -2.56 -7.62
CA ALA A 68 -8.71 -2.77 -8.11
C ALA A 68 -7.64 -2.48 -7.04
N THR A 69 -7.78 -1.37 -6.30
CA THR A 69 -6.88 -1.03 -5.18
C THR A 69 -6.93 -2.10 -4.11
N HIS A 70 -8.13 -2.54 -3.70
CA HIS A 70 -8.27 -3.59 -2.71
C HIS A 70 -7.53 -4.86 -3.13
N ARG A 71 -7.76 -5.32 -4.35
CA ARG A 71 -7.12 -6.53 -4.89
C ARG A 71 -5.61 -6.36 -5.01
N LEU A 72 -5.14 -5.32 -5.70
CA LEU A 72 -3.70 -5.13 -5.93
C LEU A 72 -2.93 -4.96 -4.61
N SER A 73 -3.51 -4.30 -3.63
CA SER A 73 -2.87 -4.14 -2.32
C SER A 73 -2.73 -5.47 -1.60
N ARG A 74 -3.75 -6.34 -1.63
CA ARG A 74 -3.65 -7.69 -1.07
C ARG A 74 -2.73 -8.60 -1.89
N LEU A 75 -2.73 -8.48 -3.21
CA LEU A 75 -1.78 -9.18 -4.08
C LEU A 75 -0.33 -8.89 -3.65
N ILE A 76 0.02 -7.63 -3.43
CA ILE A 76 1.38 -7.24 -3.02
C ILE A 76 1.68 -7.69 -1.58
N THR A 77 0.71 -7.55 -0.67
CA THR A 77 0.97 -7.66 0.78
C THR A 77 0.71 -9.05 1.37
N LYS A 78 0.02 -9.94 0.65
CA LYS A 78 -0.48 -11.21 1.17
C LYS A 78 -0.24 -12.41 0.26
N ASP A 79 -0.36 -12.24 -1.06
CA ASP A 79 -0.36 -13.39 -1.99
C ASP A 79 1.00 -14.12 -2.05
N PRO A 80 1.04 -15.47 -1.93
CA PRO A 80 2.27 -16.25 -2.04
C PRO A 80 3.16 -15.90 -3.24
N VAL A 81 2.58 -15.58 -4.41
CA VAL A 81 3.35 -15.29 -5.63
C VAL A 81 4.21 -14.04 -5.49
N THR A 82 3.83 -13.10 -4.63
CA THR A 82 4.57 -11.86 -4.36
C THR A 82 5.48 -11.97 -3.13
N SER A 83 5.57 -13.15 -2.50
CA SER A 83 6.47 -13.38 -1.36
C SER A 83 7.92 -12.99 -1.59
N PRO A 84 8.53 -13.05 -2.80
CA PRO A 84 9.90 -12.56 -3.00
C PRO A 84 10.09 -11.08 -2.68
N LEU A 85 9.04 -10.25 -2.81
CA LEU A 85 9.07 -8.83 -2.43
C LEU A 85 9.13 -8.64 -0.91
N ARG A 86 8.54 -9.57 -0.16
CA ARG A 86 8.36 -9.49 1.30
C ARG A 86 9.44 -10.27 2.05
N ALA A 87 9.96 -11.35 1.49
CA ALA A 87 10.96 -12.23 2.09
C ALA A 87 12.18 -11.52 2.70
N PRO A 88 12.73 -10.42 2.13
CA PRO A 88 13.80 -9.67 2.77
C PRO A 88 13.39 -9.01 4.10
N PHE A 89 12.11 -8.70 4.29
CA PHE A 89 11.59 -7.92 5.41
C PHE A 89 10.76 -8.74 6.40
N THR A 90 10.36 -9.96 6.03
CA THR A 90 9.45 -10.79 6.83
C THR A 90 10.05 -12.14 7.22
N ARG A 91 9.36 -12.83 8.14
CA ARG A 91 9.45 -14.27 8.41
C ARG A 91 8.10 -14.89 8.09
N PHE A 92 8.09 -15.96 7.32
CA PHE A 92 6.90 -16.75 7.02
C PHE A 92 6.32 -17.37 8.29
N LYS A 93 5.00 -17.28 8.49
CA LYS A 93 4.26 -17.82 9.65
C LYS A 93 3.15 -18.80 9.28
N GLY A 94 2.94 -19.06 8.00
CA GLY A 94 1.87 -19.93 7.51
C GLY A 94 0.91 -19.18 6.60
N THR A 95 -0.35 -19.61 6.60
CA THR A 95 -1.43 -18.98 5.84
C THR A 95 -2.36 -18.23 6.78
N SER A 96 -2.73 -16.99 6.42
CA SER A 96 -3.70 -16.20 7.20
C SER A 96 -5.12 -16.30 6.64
N ALA A 97 -5.25 -16.66 5.36
CA ALA A 97 -6.52 -16.97 4.70
C ALA A 97 -6.24 -17.83 3.44
N GLU A 98 -7.31 -18.23 2.75
CA GLU A 98 -7.22 -18.92 1.47
C GLU A 98 -6.45 -18.06 0.45
N ALA A 99 -5.35 -18.58 -0.08
CA ALA A 99 -4.41 -17.87 -0.96
C ALA A 99 -3.70 -16.64 -0.34
N GLU A 100 -3.63 -16.53 1.00
CA GLU A 100 -2.93 -15.44 1.68
C GLU A 100 -1.94 -15.94 2.74
N LEU A 101 -0.75 -15.36 2.75
CA LEU A 101 0.28 -15.69 3.72
C LEU A 101 0.15 -14.88 5.01
N GLU A 102 0.47 -15.53 6.12
CA GLU A 102 0.79 -14.87 7.37
C GLU A 102 2.29 -14.65 7.45
N GLU A 103 2.70 -13.42 7.74
CA GLU A 103 4.11 -13.03 7.78
C GLU A 103 4.36 -12.03 8.91
N GLU A 104 5.44 -12.26 9.67
CA GLU A 104 5.88 -11.39 10.74
C GLU A 104 7.03 -10.51 10.26
N VAL A 105 6.92 -9.19 10.44
CA VAL A 105 7.98 -8.24 10.08
C VAL A 105 9.21 -8.47 10.96
N ARG A 106 10.40 -8.42 10.34
CA ARG A 106 11.68 -8.60 11.02
C ARG A 106 12.65 -7.44 10.80
N GLY A 107 13.62 -7.37 11.72
CA GLY A 107 14.70 -6.38 11.68
C GLY A 107 14.29 -5.06 12.29
N THR A 108 15.14 -4.05 12.07
CA THR A 108 15.12 -2.76 12.76
C THR A 108 15.10 -1.61 11.76
N GLY A 109 14.80 -0.39 12.23
CA GLY A 109 14.91 0.83 11.41
C GLY A 109 14.18 0.76 10.07
N ALA A 110 14.88 1.07 8.97
CA ALA A 110 14.30 1.12 7.63
C ALA A 110 13.76 -0.23 7.14
N ARG A 111 14.43 -1.34 7.51
CA ARG A 111 13.96 -2.69 7.15
C ARG A 111 12.63 -3.00 7.80
N LYS A 112 12.47 -2.62 9.08
CA LYS A 112 11.21 -2.78 9.81
C LYS A 112 10.10 -1.92 9.20
N ALA A 113 10.37 -0.64 8.94
CA ALA A 113 9.37 0.25 8.35
C ALA A 113 8.91 -0.21 6.96
N LEU A 114 9.83 -0.67 6.10
CA LEU A 114 9.48 -1.25 4.79
C LEU A 114 8.71 -2.56 4.94
N GLY A 115 9.08 -3.41 5.91
CA GLY A 115 8.31 -4.62 6.20
C GLY A 115 6.89 -4.32 6.66
N GLU A 116 6.71 -3.34 7.55
CA GLU A 116 5.37 -2.89 8.00
C GLU A 116 4.57 -2.33 6.82
N LEU A 117 5.17 -1.54 5.93
CA LEU A 117 4.53 -1.08 4.71
C LEU A 117 4.12 -2.26 3.81
N LEU A 118 5.04 -3.16 3.48
CA LEU A 118 4.85 -4.26 2.52
C LEU A 118 3.99 -5.41 3.05
N THR A 119 3.65 -5.44 4.33
CA THR A 119 2.72 -6.42 4.92
C THR A 119 1.37 -5.82 5.31
N CYS A 120 1.24 -4.48 5.23
CA CYS A 120 0.04 -3.72 5.55
C CYS A 120 -0.79 -3.41 4.28
N PRO A 121 -1.90 -4.12 4.00
CA PRO A 121 -2.72 -3.89 2.82
C PRO A 121 -3.33 -2.48 2.78
N PHE A 122 -3.61 -1.87 3.93
CA PHE A 122 -4.11 -0.49 3.98
C PHE A 122 -3.05 0.52 3.57
N CYS A 123 -1.82 0.31 4.04
CA CYS A 123 -0.69 1.18 3.78
C CYS A 123 -0.34 1.13 2.30
N VAL A 124 -0.17 -0.06 1.72
CA VAL A 124 -0.01 -0.23 0.25
C VAL A 124 -1.22 0.29 -0.52
N GLY A 125 -2.43 0.12 0.03
CA GLY A 125 -3.66 0.67 -0.54
C GLY A 125 -3.61 2.16 -0.78
N GLN A 126 -3.03 2.92 0.13
CA GLN A 126 -2.85 4.36 -0.06
C GLN A 126 -1.95 4.66 -1.27
N TRP A 127 -0.82 3.96 -1.42
CA TRP A 127 0.09 4.13 -2.55
C TRP A 127 -0.56 3.73 -3.88
N VAL A 128 -1.23 2.58 -3.89
CA VAL A 128 -1.91 2.04 -5.08
C VAL A 128 -3.05 2.96 -5.53
N ALA A 129 -3.91 3.41 -4.62
CA ALA A 129 -5.01 4.32 -4.94
C ALA A 129 -4.49 5.67 -5.49
N THR A 130 -3.42 6.18 -4.90
CA THR A 130 -2.75 7.40 -5.37
C THR A 130 -2.23 7.22 -6.80
N GLY A 131 -1.55 6.10 -7.06
CA GLY A 131 -1.07 5.71 -8.39
C GLY A 131 -2.21 5.63 -9.42
N PHE A 132 -3.29 4.91 -9.12
CA PHE A 132 -4.46 4.84 -10.00
C PHE A 132 -5.08 6.21 -10.24
N THR A 133 -5.22 7.05 -9.21
CA THR A 133 -5.87 8.36 -9.32
C THR A 133 -5.08 9.30 -10.25
N PHE A 134 -3.77 9.42 -10.05
CA PHE A 134 -2.94 10.21 -10.96
C PHE A 134 -2.86 9.60 -12.37
N SER A 135 -2.83 8.27 -12.47
CA SER A 135 -2.80 7.59 -13.78
C SER A 135 -4.11 7.77 -14.55
N MET A 136 -5.26 7.87 -13.87
CA MET A 136 -6.55 8.20 -14.50
C MET A 136 -6.52 9.59 -15.16
N VAL A 137 -5.76 10.53 -14.61
CA VAL A 137 -5.58 11.86 -15.22
C VAL A 137 -4.62 11.79 -16.41
N VAL A 138 -3.51 11.06 -16.27
CA VAL A 138 -2.42 11.05 -17.27
C VAL A 138 -2.72 10.13 -18.46
N ALA A 139 -3.31 8.96 -18.20
CA ALA A 139 -3.53 7.86 -19.14
C ALA A 139 -4.81 7.07 -18.78
N PRO A 140 -6.01 7.67 -18.92
CA PRO A 140 -7.27 7.09 -18.43
C PRO A 140 -7.61 5.73 -19.05
N LYS A 141 -7.40 5.56 -20.36
CA LYS A 141 -7.77 4.32 -21.06
C LYS A 141 -6.95 3.13 -20.56
N GLN A 142 -5.65 3.32 -20.42
CA GLN A 142 -4.69 2.32 -19.93
C GLN A 142 -4.97 2.00 -18.46
N THR A 143 -5.25 3.03 -17.67
CA THR A 143 -5.55 2.88 -16.23
C THR A 143 -6.84 2.10 -16.01
N ARG A 144 -7.90 2.40 -16.76
CA ARG A 144 -9.15 1.62 -16.75
C ARG A 144 -8.90 0.17 -17.13
N LEU A 145 -8.13 -0.08 -18.19
CA LEU A 145 -7.80 -1.45 -18.61
C LEU A 145 -7.08 -2.22 -17.50
N ALA A 146 -6.07 -1.62 -16.87
CA ALA A 146 -5.35 -2.25 -15.76
C ALA A 146 -6.24 -2.49 -14.54
N ALA A 147 -7.07 -1.51 -14.15
CA ALA A 147 -7.99 -1.65 -13.02
C ALA A 147 -9.07 -2.72 -13.27
N THR A 148 -9.53 -2.87 -14.52
CA THR A 148 -10.43 -3.95 -14.93
C THR A 148 -9.83 -5.32 -14.72
N ILE A 149 -8.53 -5.52 -14.98
CA ILE A 149 -7.86 -6.81 -14.73
C ILE A 149 -7.99 -7.19 -13.25
N PHE A 150 -7.60 -6.30 -12.34
CA PHE A 150 -7.66 -6.58 -10.90
C PHE A 150 -9.09 -6.74 -10.39
N THR A 151 -10.03 -5.97 -10.93
CA THR A 151 -11.46 -6.07 -10.58
C THR A 151 -12.06 -7.40 -11.04
N ALA A 152 -11.74 -7.83 -12.28
CA ALA A 152 -12.18 -9.10 -12.82
C ALA A 152 -11.64 -10.28 -12.00
N VAL A 153 -10.36 -10.24 -11.61
CA VAL A 153 -9.78 -11.26 -10.73
C VAL A 153 -10.46 -11.24 -9.35
N SER A 154 -10.76 -10.07 -8.79
CA SER A 154 -11.52 -10.00 -7.52
C SER A 154 -12.89 -10.66 -7.63
N ALA A 155 -13.60 -10.50 -8.76
CA ALA A 155 -14.87 -11.17 -8.99
C ALA A 155 -14.68 -12.69 -9.18
N ALA A 156 -13.64 -13.11 -9.88
CA ALA A 156 -13.28 -14.52 -10.05
C ALA A 156 -13.01 -15.20 -8.70
N ASP A 157 -12.29 -14.55 -7.80
CA ASP A 157 -12.00 -15.11 -6.48
C ASP A 157 -13.25 -15.26 -5.61
N VAL A 158 -14.19 -14.30 -5.68
CA VAL A 158 -15.50 -14.46 -5.03
C VAL A 158 -16.23 -15.69 -5.56
N LEU A 159 -16.18 -15.94 -6.86
CA LEU A 159 -16.76 -17.14 -7.48
C LEU A 159 -16.05 -18.41 -7.01
N GLN A 160 -14.72 -18.40 -6.90
CA GLN A 160 -13.95 -19.54 -6.38
C GLN A 160 -14.32 -19.85 -4.93
N TYR A 161 -14.42 -18.83 -4.07
CA TYR A 161 -14.83 -19.01 -2.68
C TYR A 161 -16.29 -19.49 -2.56
N ALA A 162 -17.19 -19.01 -3.41
CA ALA A 162 -18.56 -19.49 -3.45
C ALA A 162 -18.62 -20.96 -3.89
N TYR A 163 -17.86 -21.34 -4.91
CA TYR A 163 -17.78 -22.70 -5.40
C TYR A 163 -17.21 -23.66 -4.34
N ALA A 164 -16.13 -23.27 -3.66
CA ALA A 164 -15.54 -24.04 -2.56
C ALA A 164 -16.54 -24.26 -1.41
N LYS A 165 -17.34 -23.24 -1.06
CA LYS A 165 -18.40 -23.38 -0.05
C LYS A 165 -19.49 -24.36 -0.46
N VAL A 166 -19.89 -24.36 -1.73
CA VAL A 166 -20.91 -25.28 -2.26
C VAL A 166 -20.40 -26.73 -2.25
N GLN A 167 -19.11 -26.98 -2.53
CA GLN A 167 -18.55 -28.33 -2.48
C GLN A 167 -18.46 -28.92 -1.06
N GLN A 168 -18.39 -28.07 -0.04
CA GLN A 168 -18.27 -28.49 1.36
C GLN A 168 -19.64 -28.70 2.05
N ALA A 169 -20.74 -28.37 1.37
CA ALA A 169 -22.11 -28.54 1.84
C ALA A 169 -22.70 -29.88 1.39
#